data_AF-A0A820FBV2-F1
#
_entry.id   AF-A0A820FBV2-F1
#
_cell.length_a   1.000
_cell.length_b   1.000
_cell.length_c   1.000
_cell.angle_alpha   90.00
_cell.angle_beta   90.00
_cell.angle_gamma   90.00
#
_symmetry.space_group_name_H-M   'P 1'
#
loop_
_entity.id
_entity.type
_entity.pdbx_description
1 polymer ?
#
loop_
_entity_poly.entity_id
_entity_poly.type
_entity_poly.pdbx_seq_one_letter_code
_entity_poly.pdbx_strand_id
1 'polypeptide(L)'
;MSRSTFNTYIDTSIEQFQKDTFEIFRSFYHFVSSIVSESRFISALRTNSYTRSIPGSNISVTFSAIYPQQVNLNQSSSISNETCRCDRTTNCIYPAGIYNESRSIIPNEVFSFEALPTFIVPGFQVGCIPQNALLQSTLECLYNQSCLDILISLTGAVQTTSALNISNSFSKFNPTTTIGILFDNLMIESWENSTDFATYFQKCAPKACSYSYVQRFFLIYMITTLASIFGGLNIALRIISPLFVKFILRLSCRRVRTLEADAEHGPKRNLQDHVSNFIKLIFDKVVTLNLFKTTFANVQHVSSQQVIVRNPSLDQFKDLHDTYSSMLSCPCRRSLIPRSTFFFCEAYFHPFCKSSFVRDDRWHQYWTMRFLNGTVDPMPPFYWTDFRKNGMKFFNYVKIFCDMANRRWSEIVNSFQREYLLSFQPMTEEQFNETIIYWEGLLRGKVEYI
;
A
#
# COMPACT_ATOMS: atom_id res chain seq x y z
N MET A 1 -14.30 1.73 13.26
CA MET A 1 -12.83 1.66 13.24
C MET A 1 -12.35 2.92 12.52
N SER A 2 -11.51 3.76 13.14
CA SER A 2 -11.06 5.00 12.50
C SER A 2 -10.05 4.67 11.39
N ARG A 3 -9.94 5.55 10.38
CA ARG A 3 -8.92 5.46 9.32
C ARG A 3 -7.51 5.29 9.92
N SER A 4 -7.23 5.97 11.03
CA SER A 4 -5.97 5.84 11.76
C SER A 4 -5.72 4.43 12.33
N THR A 5 -6.71 3.79 12.96
CA THR A 5 -6.52 2.43 13.53
C THR A 5 -6.37 1.38 12.43
N PHE A 6 -7.03 1.55 11.29
CA PHE A 6 -6.86 0.69 10.12
C PHE A 6 -5.47 0.82 9.52
N ASN A 7 -5.03 2.05 9.33
CA ASN A 7 -3.69 2.40 8.87
C ASN A 7 -2.61 1.77 9.75
N THR A 8 -2.68 1.99 11.08
CA THR A 8 -1.72 1.40 12.02
C THR A 8 -1.71 -0.13 12.00
N TYR A 9 -2.87 -0.79 11.91
CA TYR A 9 -2.92 -2.26 11.84
C TYR A 9 -2.22 -2.81 10.60
N ILE A 10 -2.43 -2.14 9.46
CA ILE A 10 -1.78 -2.49 8.20
C ILE A 10 -0.28 -2.27 8.33
N ASP A 11 0.16 -1.09 8.77
CA ASP A 11 1.56 -0.74 8.97
C ASP A 11 2.29 -1.76 9.86
N THR A 12 1.70 -2.12 11.01
CA THR A 12 2.28 -3.09 11.93
C THR A 12 2.33 -4.51 11.35
N SER A 13 1.29 -4.95 10.63
CA SER A 13 1.27 -6.27 9.99
C SER A 13 2.33 -6.39 8.90
N ILE A 14 2.63 -5.27 8.25
CA ILE A 14 3.61 -5.13 7.19
C ILE A 14 5.04 -5.13 7.74
N GLU A 15 5.29 -4.28 8.74
CA GLU A 15 6.58 -4.21 9.42
C GLU A 15 6.94 -5.57 10.02
N GLN A 16 5.95 -6.23 10.65
CA GLN A 16 6.13 -7.58 11.19
C GLN A 16 6.44 -8.59 10.08
N PHE A 17 5.76 -8.51 8.94
CA PHE A 17 6.03 -9.38 7.79
C PHE A 17 7.41 -9.17 7.17
N GLN A 18 7.86 -7.92 7.02
CA GLN A 18 9.19 -7.59 6.51
C GLN A 18 10.24 -8.14 7.47
N LYS A 19 10.08 -7.81 8.76
CA LYS A 19 10.91 -8.30 9.84
C LYS A 19 10.96 -9.83 9.82
N ASP A 20 9.83 -10.52 9.79
CA ASP A 20 9.78 -11.99 9.78
C ASP A 20 10.43 -12.58 8.54
N THR A 21 10.25 -11.98 7.35
CA THR A 21 10.88 -12.47 6.12
C THR A 21 12.40 -12.36 6.23
N PHE A 22 12.92 -11.18 6.52
CA PHE A 22 14.35 -10.95 6.63
C PHE A 22 14.97 -11.65 7.84
N GLU A 23 14.27 -11.75 8.95
CA GLU A 23 14.70 -12.49 10.15
C GLU A 23 14.72 -13.98 9.90
N ILE A 24 13.72 -14.57 9.22
CA ILE A 24 13.75 -16.00 8.88
C ILE A 24 14.93 -16.30 7.95
N PHE A 25 15.18 -15.43 6.96
CA PHE A 25 16.30 -15.61 6.04
C PHE A 25 17.66 -15.32 6.66
N ARG A 26 17.81 -14.26 7.46
CA ARG A 26 19.04 -14.01 8.24
C ARG A 26 19.24 -15.11 9.26
N SER A 27 18.20 -15.60 9.90
CA SER A 27 18.28 -16.73 10.83
C SER A 27 18.69 -17.99 10.09
N PHE A 28 18.15 -18.27 8.90
CA PHE A 28 18.61 -19.38 8.05
C PHE A 28 20.05 -19.19 7.58
N TYR A 29 20.44 -17.97 7.18
CA TYR A 29 21.81 -17.62 6.82
C TYR A 29 22.77 -17.85 7.98
N HIS A 30 22.45 -17.33 9.17
CA HIS A 30 23.24 -17.51 10.39
C HIS A 30 23.28 -18.97 10.80
N PHE A 31 22.15 -19.68 10.75
CA PHE A 31 22.08 -21.10 11.04
C PHE A 31 22.96 -21.93 10.10
N VAL A 32 22.82 -21.73 8.78
CA VAL A 32 23.64 -22.43 7.77
C VAL A 32 25.11 -22.03 7.92
N SER A 33 25.41 -20.75 8.12
CA SER A 33 26.77 -20.26 8.35
C SER A 33 27.38 -20.91 9.58
N SER A 34 26.69 -20.91 10.73
CA SER A 34 27.14 -21.53 11.98
C SER A 34 27.30 -23.05 11.84
N ILE A 35 26.39 -23.73 11.14
CA ILE A 35 26.52 -25.16 10.83
C ILE A 35 27.76 -25.44 9.97
N VAL A 36 27.97 -24.64 8.93
CA VAL A 36 29.11 -24.79 8.03
C VAL A 36 30.43 -24.48 8.72
N SER A 37 30.47 -23.48 9.60
CA SER A 37 31.69 -23.03 10.29
C SER A 37 32.03 -23.83 11.55
N GLU A 38 31.05 -24.06 12.43
CA GLU A 38 31.27 -24.69 13.74
C GLU A 38 31.19 -26.21 13.65
N SER A 39 30.20 -26.72 12.94
CA SER A 39 29.97 -28.17 12.82
C SER A 39 30.75 -28.80 11.66
N ARG A 40 31.53 -27.99 10.91
CA ARG A 40 32.37 -28.42 9.78
C ARG A 40 31.61 -29.22 8.73
N PHE A 41 30.30 -29.00 8.58
CA PHE A 41 29.52 -29.68 7.55
C PHE A 41 30.06 -29.31 6.18
N ILE A 42 30.29 -30.32 5.36
CA ILE A 42 30.67 -30.13 3.95
C ILE A 42 29.49 -29.46 3.26
N SER A 43 29.70 -28.26 2.73
CA SER A 43 28.68 -27.55 1.99
C SER A 43 28.28 -28.39 0.77
N ALA A 44 27.04 -28.28 0.32
CA ALA A 44 26.59 -29.00 -0.88
C ALA A 44 27.41 -28.63 -2.13
N LEU A 45 28.11 -27.50 -2.10
CA LEU A 45 29.01 -27.03 -3.16
C LEU A 45 30.45 -27.49 -2.95
N ARG A 46 30.75 -28.08 -1.79
CA ARG A 46 32.09 -28.45 -1.32
C ARG A 46 33.05 -27.26 -1.25
N THR A 47 32.58 -26.01 -1.33
CA THR A 47 33.43 -24.80 -1.36
C THR A 47 34.14 -24.50 -0.04
N ASN A 48 33.71 -25.13 1.06
CA ASN A 48 34.35 -25.04 2.37
C ASN A 48 35.24 -26.26 2.67
N SER A 49 34.88 -27.45 2.19
CA SER A 49 35.63 -28.69 2.41
C SER A 49 35.20 -29.77 1.43
N TYR A 50 36.03 -30.80 1.23
CA TYR A 50 35.70 -31.99 0.45
C TYR A 50 36.29 -33.24 1.05
N THR A 51 35.68 -34.39 0.78
CA THR A 51 36.19 -35.70 1.18
C THR A 51 36.71 -36.45 -0.03
N ARG A 52 37.91 -37.04 0.11
CA ARG A 52 38.52 -37.92 -0.88
C ARG A 52 38.82 -39.27 -0.23
N SER A 53 38.38 -40.35 -0.86
CA SER A 53 38.79 -41.71 -0.48
C SER A 53 40.18 -41.99 -1.04
N ILE A 54 41.06 -42.56 -0.22
CA ILE A 54 42.41 -42.92 -0.65
C ILE A 54 42.32 -44.21 -1.47
N PRO A 55 42.78 -44.20 -2.75
CA PRO A 55 42.74 -45.39 -3.60
C PRO A 55 43.40 -46.60 -2.93
N GLY A 56 42.73 -47.75 -2.92
CA GLY A 56 43.24 -48.97 -2.31
C GLY A 56 43.10 -49.06 -0.78
N SER A 57 42.40 -48.12 -0.14
CA SER A 57 42.08 -48.18 1.29
C SER A 57 40.59 -47.91 1.55
N ASN A 58 40.08 -48.32 2.70
CA ASN A 58 38.74 -47.95 3.18
C ASN A 58 38.73 -46.58 3.91
N ILE A 59 39.81 -45.80 3.80
CA ILE A 59 39.99 -44.54 4.52
C ILE A 59 39.57 -43.37 3.64
N SER A 60 38.73 -42.50 4.19
CA SER A 60 38.35 -41.23 3.58
C SER A 60 38.91 -40.07 4.36
N VAL A 61 39.58 -39.14 3.68
CA VAL A 61 40.18 -37.95 4.27
C VAL A 61 39.41 -36.71 3.84
N THR A 62 39.04 -35.88 4.80
CA THR A 62 38.38 -34.59 4.56
C THR A 62 39.41 -33.48 4.58
N PHE A 63 39.40 -32.65 3.54
CA PHE A 63 40.28 -31.52 3.36
C PHE A 63 39.47 -30.22 3.40
N SER A 64 39.95 -29.24 4.14
CA SER A 64 39.41 -27.88 4.13
C SER A 64 39.75 -27.19 2.80
N ALA A 65 38.83 -26.39 2.28
CA ALA A 65 39.09 -25.57 1.11
C ALA A 65 40.10 -24.46 1.45
N ILE A 66 41.04 -24.25 0.55
CA ILE A 66 42.11 -23.25 0.68
C ILE A 66 42.08 -22.38 -0.57
N TYR A 67 41.82 -21.10 -0.39
CA TYR A 67 41.80 -20.14 -1.48
C TYR A 67 43.13 -19.38 -1.54
N PRO A 68 43.76 -19.25 -2.73
CA PRO A 68 45.02 -18.54 -2.87
C PRO A 68 44.85 -17.05 -2.56
N GLN A 69 45.90 -16.41 -2.04
CA GLN A 69 45.95 -14.95 -1.95
C GLN A 69 45.96 -14.38 -3.38
N GLN A 70 45.20 -13.30 -3.63
CA GLN A 70 45.34 -12.59 -4.90
C GLN A 70 46.78 -12.07 -5.01
N VAL A 71 47.57 -12.65 -5.92
CA VAL A 71 48.86 -12.09 -6.28
C VAL A 71 48.57 -10.78 -7.01
N ASN A 72 48.82 -9.66 -6.34
CA ASN A 72 48.92 -8.37 -7.00
C ASN A 72 50.12 -8.48 -7.95
N LEU A 73 49.88 -8.57 -9.26
CA LEU A 73 50.92 -8.74 -10.29
C LEU A 73 51.94 -7.59 -10.34
N ASN A 74 51.77 -6.55 -9.50
CA ASN A 74 52.51 -5.29 -9.57
C ASN A 74 53.33 -4.97 -8.30
N GLN A 75 53.38 -5.84 -7.28
CA GLN A 75 54.14 -5.57 -6.05
C GLN A 75 54.98 -6.76 -5.62
N SER A 76 56.26 -6.71 -5.98
CA SER A 76 57.33 -7.50 -5.40
C SER A 76 57.73 -6.94 -4.03
N SER A 77 56.95 -7.20 -2.98
CA SER A 77 57.43 -7.01 -1.61
C SER A 77 56.50 -7.64 -0.57
N SER A 78 57.10 -8.46 0.30
CA SER A 78 56.56 -9.02 1.55
C SER A 78 55.31 -9.90 1.42
N ILE A 79 55.57 -11.21 1.31
CA ILE A 79 54.62 -12.31 1.48
C ILE A 79 54.08 -12.26 2.92
N SER A 80 52.87 -11.75 3.12
CA SER A 80 52.05 -12.17 4.26
C SER A 80 51.34 -13.46 3.84
N ASN A 81 51.79 -14.59 4.39
CA ASN A 81 51.31 -15.95 4.16
C ASN A 81 49.88 -16.18 4.69
N GLU A 82 48.90 -15.34 4.34
CA GLU A 82 47.50 -15.57 4.72
C GLU A 82 46.73 -16.18 3.56
N THR A 83 46.97 -17.48 3.33
CA THR A 83 46.04 -18.32 2.57
C THR A 83 44.70 -18.35 3.31
N CYS A 84 43.59 -18.03 2.64
CA CYS A 84 42.31 -18.23 3.28
C CYS A 84 42.01 -19.72 3.39
N ARG A 85 41.81 -20.21 4.61
CA ARG A 85 41.33 -21.57 4.86
C ARG A 85 39.95 -21.54 5.47
N CYS A 86 39.02 -22.28 4.88
CA CYS A 86 37.62 -22.27 5.32
C CYS A 86 37.38 -22.96 6.67
N ASP A 87 38.40 -23.60 7.24
CA ASP A 87 38.38 -24.11 8.62
C ASP A 87 38.79 -23.06 9.67
N ARG A 88 39.28 -21.89 9.24
CA ARG A 88 39.71 -20.78 10.10
C ARG A 88 38.91 -19.52 9.87
N THR A 89 38.53 -19.24 8.63
CA THR A 89 37.90 -17.99 8.20
C THR A 89 36.75 -18.27 7.25
N THR A 90 35.59 -17.67 7.48
CA THR A 90 34.37 -17.85 6.67
C THR A 90 34.15 -16.75 5.63
N ASN A 91 34.80 -15.59 5.79
CA ASN A 91 34.56 -14.37 5.00
C ASN A 91 35.32 -14.32 3.68
N CYS A 92 35.87 -15.44 3.24
CA CYS A 92 36.73 -15.45 2.08
C CYS A 92 35.93 -15.59 0.80
N ILE A 93 36.13 -14.62 -0.09
CA ILE A 93 35.39 -14.48 -1.34
C ILE A 93 36.37 -14.10 -2.43
N TYR A 94 36.24 -14.77 -3.57
CA TYR A 94 37.15 -14.67 -4.71
C TYR A 94 36.38 -14.71 -6.01
N PRO A 95 36.91 -14.05 -7.07
CA PRO A 95 36.31 -14.14 -8.39
C PRO A 95 36.36 -15.59 -8.89
N ALA A 96 35.26 -16.04 -9.48
CA ALA A 96 35.19 -17.33 -10.13
C ALA A 96 35.95 -17.30 -11.46
N GLY A 97 36.68 -18.37 -11.78
CA GLY A 97 37.47 -18.45 -13.00
C GLY A 97 37.42 -19.82 -13.68
N ILE A 98 37.93 -19.90 -14.90
CA ILE A 98 38.09 -21.13 -15.65
C ILE A 98 39.58 -21.44 -15.72
N TYR A 99 39.95 -22.66 -15.32
CA TYR A 99 41.35 -23.11 -15.27
C TYR A 99 41.62 -24.17 -16.34
N ASN A 100 42.78 -24.12 -16.99
CA ASN A 100 43.16 -25.13 -17.96
C ASN A 100 43.63 -26.41 -17.25
N GLU A 101 43.11 -27.57 -17.67
CA GLU A 101 43.39 -28.89 -17.10
C GLU A 101 44.82 -29.36 -17.37
N SER A 102 45.52 -28.76 -18.33
CA SER A 102 46.84 -29.21 -18.80
C SER A 102 48.03 -28.76 -17.95
N ARG A 103 47.84 -27.96 -16.89
CA ARG A 103 48.92 -27.72 -15.89
C ARG A 103 49.01 -28.91 -14.92
N SER A 104 49.74 -29.93 -15.41
CA SER A 104 50.27 -31.13 -14.76
C SER A 104 50.02 -31.30 -13.26
N ILE A 105 49.23 -32.32 -12.96
CA ILE A 105 49.23 -33.06 -11.70
C ILE A 105 50.64 -33.60 -11.47
N ILE A 106 51.36 -33.08 -10.47
CA ILE A 106 52.47 -33.82 -9.87
C ILE A 106 51.85 -34.60 -8.69
N PRO A 107 51.76 -35.95 -8.75
CA PRO A 107 50.96 -36.73 -7.80
C PRO A 107 51.41 -36.62 -6.33
N ASN A 108 52.60 -36.09 -6.07
CA ASN A 108 53.27 -36.14 -4.76
C ASN A 108 53.78 -34.78 -4.25
N GLU A 109 53.52 -33.67 -4.96
CA GLU A 109 53.93 -32.35 -4.48
C GLU A 109 52.77 -31.61 -3.80
N VAL A 110 53.03 -31.20 -2.57
CA VAL A 110 52.19 -30.35 -1.76
C VAL A 110 51.94 -29.03 -2.51
N PHE A 111 50.71 -28.86 -3.01
CA PHE A 111 50.04 -27.61 -3.37
C PHE A 111 50.93 -26.43 -3.80
N SER A 112 51.29 -26.34 -5.09
CA SER A 112 51.71 -25.07 -5.68
C SER A 112 50.49 -24.28 -6.17
N PHE A 113 50.20 -23.19 -5.47
CA PHE A 113 49.01 -22.34 -5.58
C PHE A 113 49.04 -21.35 -6.77
N GLU A 114 49.70 -21.67 -7.89
CA GLU A 114 50.04 -20.68 -8.93
C GLU A 114 49.38 -20.89 -10.30
N ALA A 115 48.23 -21.56 -10.40
CA ALA A 115 47.47 -21.43 -11.65
C ALA A 115 46.67 -20.14 -11.65
N LEU A 116 46.97 -19.30 -12.63
CA LEU A 116 46.11 -18.20 -13.00
C LEU A 116 44.92 -18.73 -13.81
N PRO A 117 43.70 -18.23 -13.57
CA PRO A 117 42.57 -18.59 -14.42
C PRO A 117 42.84 -18.13 -15.85
N THR A 118 42.51 -18.98 -16.82
CA THR A 118 42.53 -18.63 -18.25
C THR A 118 41.46 -17.59 -18.58
N PHE A 119 40.38 -17.58 -17.80
CA PHE A 119 39.31 -16.61 -17.90
C PHE A 119 38.69 -16.37 -16.53
N ILE A 120 38.52 -15.12 -16.13
CA ILE A 120 37.73 -14.75 -14.94
C ILE A 120 36.30 -14.52 -15.41
N VAL A 121 35.34 -15.15 -14.77
CA VAL A 121 33.91 -14.99 -15.09
C VAL A 121 33.42 -13.68 -14.44
N PRO A 122 33.18 -12.60 -15.20
CA PRO A 122 32.82 -11.29 -14.65
C PRO A 122 31.57 -11.38 -13.78
N GLY A 123 31.63 -10.76 -12.61
CA GLY A 123 30.53 -10.72 -11.66
C GLY A 123 30.37 -11.95 -10.76
N PHE A 124 30.91 -13.11 -11.14
CA PHE A 124 30.72 -14.33 -10.35
C PHE A 124 31.76 -14.45 -9.23
N GLN A 125 31.29 -14.72 -8.03
CA GLN A 125 32.12 -14.93 -6.84
C GLN A 125 31.94 -16.33 -6.28
N VAL A 126 32.99 -16.84 -5.65
CA VAL A 126 33.02 -18.10 -4.89
C VAL A 126 33.65 -17.85 -3.53
N GLY A 127 33.36 -18.70 -2.56
CA GLY A 127 33.91 -18.51 -1.22
C GLY A 127 33.61 -19.65 -0.28
N CYS A 128 34.15 -19.56 0.93
CA CYS A 128 33.96 -20.55 1.97
C CYS A 128 32.48 -20.80 2.26
N ILE A 129 31.68 -19.73 2.29
CA ILE A 129 30.22 -19.81 2.39
C ILE A 129 29.61 -19.50 1.01
N PRO A 130 29.05 -20.51 0.30
CA PRO A 130 28.39 -20.33 -1.00
C PRO A 130 27.41 -19.18 -1.06
N GLN A 131 26.59 -19.03 -0.04
CA GLN A 131 25.51 -18.06 0.02
C GLN A 131 26.06 -16.64 0.13
N ASN A 132 27.12 -16.43 0.92
CA ASN A 132 27.77 -15.13 1.05
C ASN A 132 28.43 -14.72 -0.28
N ALA A 133 29.16 -15.63 -0.92
CA ALA A 133 29.74 -15.39 -2.23
C ALA A 133 28.66 -15.11 -3.30
N LEU A 134 27.54 -15.84 -3.26
CA LEU A 134 26.40 -15.60 -4.15
C LEU A 134 25.84 -14.18 -4.00
N LEU A 135 25.56 -13.73 -2.77
CA LEU A 135 24.98 -12.40 -2.54
C LEU A 135 25.93 -11.27 -2.99
N GLN A 136 27.25 -11.51 -2.97
CA GLN A 136 28.25 -10.56 -3.48
C GLN A 136 28.52 -10.68 -4.98
N SER A 137 27.98 -11.71 -5.64
CA SER A 137 28.08 -11.85 -7.08
C SER A 137 27.12 -10.88 -7.79
N THR A 138 27.42 -10.59 -9.05
CA THR A 138 26.57 -9.84 -9.98
C THR A 138 26.19 -10.74 -11.16
N LEU A 139 25.33 -10.26 -12.04
CA LEU A 139 24.87 -11.01 -13.23
C LEU A 139 25.55 -10.53 -14.51
N GLU A 140 26.63 -9.74 -14.41
CA GLU A 140 27.29 -9.05 -15.53
C GLU A 140 27.59 -9.96 -16.73
N CYS A 141 28.20 -11.12 -16.50
CA CYS A 141 28.51 -12.07 -17.58
C CYS A 141 27.27 -12.51 -18.37
N LEU A 142 26.09 -12.58 -17.73
CA LEU A 142 24.85 -13.01 -18.38
C LEU A 142 24.27 -11.95 -19.32
N TYR A 143 24.69 -10.70 -19.19
CA TYR A 143 24.34 -9.60 -20.10
C TYR A 143 25.35 -9.42 -21.24
N ASN A 144 26.47 -10.16 -21.21
CA ASN A 144 27.52 -10.09 -22.22
C ASN A 144 27.55 -11.37 -23.05
N GLN A 145 27.17 -11.28 -24.34
CA GLN A 145 27.10 -12.46 -25.22
C GLN A 145 28.44 -13.19 -25.33
N SER A 146 29.55 -12.47 -25.47
CA SER A 146 30.89 -13.08 -25.55
C SER A 146 31.24 -13.85 -24.27
N CYS A 147 30.87 -13.32 -23.09
CA CYS A 147 31.07 -14.03 -21.84
C CYS A 147 30.20 -15.27 -21.75
N LEU A 148 28.92 -15.14 -22.11
CA LEU A 148 27.97 -16.22 -22.10
C LEU A 148 28.38 -17.35 -23.07
N ASP A 149 28.87 -17.02 -24.26
CA ASP A 149 29.34 -17.99 -25.26
C ASP A 149 30.52 -18.81 -24.71
N ILE A 150 31.43 -18.17 -23.97
CA ILE A 150 32.50 -18.89 -23.25
C ILE A 150 31.88 -19.88 -22.27
N LEU A 151 30.90 -19.48 -21.46
CA LEU A 151 30.26 -20.39 -20.50
C LEU A 151 29.52 -21.55 -21.18
N ILE A 152 28.79 -21.29 -22.27
CA ILE A 152 28.09 -22.31 -23.05
C ILE A 152 29.09 -23.31 -23.62
N SER A 153 30.23 -22.86 -24.14
CA SER A 153 31.26 -23.73 -24.72
C SER A 153 31.77 -24.79 -23.74
N LEU A 154 31.80 -24.47 -22.43
CA LEU A 154 32.23 -25.40 -21.38
C LEU A 154 31.24 -26.55 -21.17
N THR A 155 29.97 -26.33 -21.49
CA THR A 155 28.89 -27.30 -21.28
C THR A 155 28.83 -28.37 -22.37
N GLY A 156 29.45 -28.11 -23.53
CA GLY A 156 29.28 -28.94 -24.73
C GLY A 156 27.85 -28.90 -25.31
N ALA A 157 26.98 -28.00 -24.83
CA ALA A 157 25.64 -27.83 -25.34
C ALA A 157 25.65 -27.19 -26.74
N VAL A 158 24.77 -27.67 -27.61
CA VAL A 158 24.57 -27.15 -28.99
C VAL A 158 23.54 -26.01 -29.02
N GLN A 159 22.87 -25.70 -27.90
CA GLN A 159 21.85 -24.66 -27.86
C GLN A 159 22.42 -23.26 -27.67
N THR A 160 21.92 -22.33 -28.49
CA THR A 160 22.18 -20.90 -28.36
C THR A 160 21.28 -20.31 -27.29
N THR A 161 21.85 -19.95 -26.13
CA THR A 161 21.20 -19.01 -25.21
C THR A 161 21.71 -17.61 -25.49
N SER A 162 20.80 -16.67 -25.70
CA SER A 162 21.14 -15.26 -25.85
C SER A 162 21.38 -14.62 -24.49
N ALA A 163 22.29 -13.65 -24.46
CA ALA A 163 22.51 -12.79 -23.31
C ALA A 163 21.21 -12.10 -22.89
N LEU A 164 21.09 -11.86 -21.60
CA LEU A 164 20.02 -11.05 -21.04
C LEU A 164 20.06 -9.67 -21.70
N ASN A 165 18.89 -9.20 -22.11
CA ASN A 165 18.80 -7.91 -22.77
C ASN A 165 18.67 -6.77 -21.75
N ILE A 166 19.65 -5.85 -21.75
CA ILE A 166 19.61 -4.60 -20.97
C ILE A 166 18.57 -3.63 -21.55
N SER A 167 18.29 -3.73 -22.86
CA SER A 167 17.46 -2.76 -23.58
C SER A 167 15.95 -2.89 -23.32
N ASN A 168 15.53 -3.76 -22.40
CA ASN A 168 14.18 -3.64 -21.85
C ASN A 168 14.20 -2.39 -20.97
N SER A 169 13.55 -1.32 -21.42
CA SER A 169 13.40 0.01 -20.81
C SER A 169 12.78 0.03 -19.39
N PHE A 170 12.79 -1.11 -18.69
CA PHE A 170 12.13 -1.39 -17.42
C PHE A 170 13.08 -1.95 -16.35
N SER A 171 14.33 -2.28 -16.68
CA SER A 171 15.30 -2.77 -15.68
C SER A 171 15.82 -1.60 -14.86
N LYS A 172 15.42 -1.49 -13.58
CA LYS A 172 15.93 -0.47 -12.66
C LYS A 172 17.36 -0.79 -12.20
N PHE A 173 17.74 -2.07 -12.27
CA PHE A 173 19.06 -2.53 -11.84
C PHE A 173 20.07 -2.57 -12.99
N ASN A 174 21.31 -2.22 -12.66
CA ASN A 174 22.44 -2.35 -13.57
C ASN A 174 22.93 -3.81 -13.56
N PRO A 175 23.45 -4.36 -14.67
CA PRO A 175 24.16 -5.65 -14.67
C PRO A 175 25.22 -5.84 -13.57
N THR A 176 25.83 -4.75 -13.08
CA THR A 176 26.81 -4.77 -11.98
C THR A 176 26.19 -4.72 -10.58
N THR A 177 24.86 -4.61 -10.46
CA THR A 177 24.16 -4.72 -9.18
C THR A 177 24.35 -6.12 -8.61
N THR A 178 24.66 -6.18 -7.31
CA THR A 178 24.86 -7.46 -6.62
C THR A 178 23.55 -8.20 -6.44
N ILE A 179 23.60 -9.53 -6.44
CA ILE A 179 22.45 -10.39 -6.19
C ILE A 179 21.87 -10.14 -4.80
N GLY A 180 22.69 -9.72 -3.84
CA GLY A 180 22.22 -9.25 -2.53
C GLY A 180 21.24 -8.09 -2.66
N ILE A 181 21.59 -7.04 -3.40
CA ILE A 181 20.68 -5.89 -3.62
C ILE A 181 19.43 -6.31 -4.39
N LEU A 182 19.57 -7.16 -5.42
CA LEU A 182 18.43 -7.70 -6.15
C LEU A 182 17.50 -8.49 -5.21
N PHE A 183 18.07 -9.32 -4.35
CA PHE A 183 17.37 -10.12 -3.35
C PHE A 183 16.66 -9.25 -2.32
N ASP A 184 17.33 -8.22 -1.80
CA ASP A 184 16.77 -7.23 -0.86
C ASP A 184 15.54 -6.54 -1.45
N ASN A 185 15.49 -6.38 -2.77
CA ASN A 185 14.36 -5.83 -3.52
C ASN A 185 13.38 -6.90 -4.04
N LEU A 186 13.39 -8.12 -3.48
CA LEU A 186 12.57 -9.26 -3.91
C LEU A 186 12.70 -9.58 -5.41
N MET A 187 13.83 -9.28 -6.04
CA MET A 187 14.03 -9.41 -7.47
C MET A 187 12.96 -8.64 -8.29
N ILE A 188 12.31 -7.61 -7.74
CA ILE A 188 11.26 -6.83 -8.42
C ILE A 188 11.88 -5.59 -9.06
N GLU A 189 11.68 -5.44 -10.37
CA GLU A 189 12.09 -4.26 -11.15
C GLU A 189 11.08 -3.14 -11.01
N SER A 190 9.82 -3.48 -11.22
CA SER A 190 8.68 -2.56 -11.14
C SER A 190 7.42 -3.33 -10.80
N TRP A 191 6.34 -2.62 -10.51
CA TRP A 191 5.00 -3.17 -10.49
C TRP A 191 4.03 -2.16 -11.05
N GLU A 192 2.98 -2.66 -11.66
CA GLU A 192 1.86 -1.85 -12.12
C GLU A 192 0.66 -2.15 -11.26
N ASN A 193 -0.08 -1.10 -10.97
CA ASN A 193 -1.35 -1.18 -10.28
C ASN A 193 -2.41 -0.47 -11.12
N SER A 194 -3.64 -0.90 -10.94
CA SER A 194 -4.78 -0.24 -11.55
C SER A 194 -5.95 -0.29 -10.59
N THR A 195 -6.68 0.81 -10.52
CA THR A 195 -7.90 0.91 -9.75
C THR A 195 -9.08 1.33 -10.62
N ASP A 196 -10.25 0.84 -10.27
CA ASP A 196 -11.48 1.12 -11.00
C ASP A 196 -12.53 1.73 -10.06
N PHE A 197 -12.60 3.07 -10.08
CA PHE A 197 -13.56 3.83 -9.30
C PHE A 197 -15.01 3.52 -9.70
N ALA A 198 -15.29 3.32 -11.00
CA ALA A 198 -16.63 3.00 -11.48
C ALA A 198 -17.09 1.65 -10.94
N THR A 199 -16.21 0.65 -10.95
CA THR A 199 -16.48 -0.65 -10.34
C THR A 199 -16.66 -0.53 -8.83
N TYR A 200 -15.84 0.25 -8.12
CA TYR A 200 -16.04 0.54 -6.70
C TYR A 200 -17.44 1.13 -6.43
N PHE A 201 -17.83 2.17 -7.17
CA PHE A 201 -19.14 2.83 -7.01
C PHE A 201 -20.28 1.85 -7.29
N GLN A 202 -20.15 1.02 -8.33
CA GLN A 202 -21.13 -0.02 -8.66
C GLN A 202 -21.24 -1.08 -7.56
N LYS A 203 -20.17 -1.39 -6.82
CA LYS A 203 -20.24 -2.30 -5.66
C LYS A 203 -20.84 -1.64 -4.42
N CYS A 204 -20.57 -0.35 -4.17
CA CYS A 204 -21.26 0.43 -3.12
C CYS A 204 -22.77 0.47 -3.40
N ALA A 205 -23.16 0.75 -4.65
CA ALA A 205 -24.54 0.78 -5.15
C ALA A 205 -25.50 1.51 -4.18
N PRO A 206 -25.44 2.85 -4.08
CA PRO A 206 -26.30 3.60 -3.16
C PRO A 206 -27.79 3.30 -3.41
N LYS A 207 -28.53 2.94 -2.35
CA LYS A 207 -29.97 2.59 -2.49
C LYS A 207 -30.82 3.82 -2.80
N ALA A 208 -30.54 4.91 -2.09
CA ALA A 208 -31.13 6.20 -2.30
C ALA A 208 -30.19 7.27 -1.77
N CYS A 209 -30.19 8.45 -2.38
CA CYS A 209 -29.57 9.66 -1.87
C CYS A 209 -30.66 10.60 -1.39
N SER A 210 -30.49 11.17 -0.20
CA SER A 210 -31.39 12.19 0.31
C SER A 210 -30.61 13.44 0.70
N TYR A 211 -31.16 14.60 0.38
CA TYR A 211 -30.65 15.88 0.84
C TYR A 211 -31.81 16.76 1.29
N SER A 212 -31.54 17.64 2.24
CA SER A 212 -32.46 18.68 2.66
C SER A 212 -32.03 20.02 2.09
N TYR A 213 -32.99 20.86 1.76
CA TYR A 213 -32.72 22.28 1.50
C TYR A 213 -33.75 23.14 2.22
N VAL A 214 -33.30 24.34 2.59
CA VAL A 214 -34.14 25.33 3.26
C VAL A 214 -34.79 26.20 2.21
N GLN A 215 -36.11 26.10 2.08
CA GLN A 215 -36.88 27.01 1.24
C GLN A 215 -37.05 28.34 1.99
N ARG A 216 -36.45 29.42 1.47
CA ARG A 216 -36.72 30.78 1.98
C ARG A 216 -38.09 31.24 1.46
N PHE A 217 -38.93 31.76 2.35
CA PHE A 217 -40.29 32.19 2.02
C PHE A 217 -40.34 33.15 0.82
N PHE A 218 -41.24 32.88 -0.13
CA PHE A 218 -41.47 33.73 -1.30
C PHE A 218 -42.08 35.07 -0.89
N LEU A 219 -41.63 36.16 -1.52
CA LEU A 219 -42.15 37.54 -1.37
C LEU A 219 -43.69 37.61 -1.40
N ILE A 220 -44.34 36.75 -2.19
CA ILE A 220 -45.80 36.67 -2.32
C ILE A 220 -46.47 36.35 -0.98
N TYR A 221 -45.89 35.45 -0.17
CA TYR A 221 -46.45 35.12 1.14
C TYR A 221 -46.48 36.34 2.06
N MET A 222 -45.36 37.08 2.14
CA MET A 222 -45.27 38.33 2.91
C MET A 222 -46.33 39.36 2.48
N ILE A 223 -46.51 39.53 1.17
CA ILE A 223 -47.51 40.47 0.61
C ILE A 223 -48.93 40.02 0.97
N THR A 224 -49.24 38.73 0.80
CA THR A 224 -50.58 38.19 1.11
C THR A 224 -50.92 38.27 2.60
N THR A 225 -49.94 38.08 3.49
CA THR A 225 -50.13 38.24 4.94
C THR A 225 -50.38 39.71 5.31
N LEU A 226 -49.67 40.66 4.70
CA LEU A 226 -49.91 42.08 4.93
C LEU A 226 -51.31 42.50 4.44
N ALA A 227 -51.70 42.03 3.25
CA ALA A 227 -53.02 42.31 2.69
C ALA A 227 -54.16 41.74 3.55
N SER A 228 -54.00 40.52 4.08
CA SER A 228 -55.01 39.88 4.92
C SER A 228 -55.16 40.55 6.29
N ILE A 229 -54.06 41.05 6.88
CA ILE A 229 -54.10 41.85 8.12
C ILE A 229 -54.84 43.17 7.89
N PHE A 230 -54.52 43.90 6.82
CA PHE A 230 -55.20 45.15 6.49
C PHE A 230 -56.70 44.94 6.23
N GLY A 231 -57.06 43.88 5.52
CA GLY A 231 -58.45 43.53 5.25
C GLY A 231 -59.23 43.16 6.51
N GLY A 232 -58.68 42.26 7.34
CA GLY A 232 -59.32 41.79 8.57
C GLY A 232 -59.49 42.88 9.62
N LEU A 233 -58.49 43.75 9.76
CA LEU A 233 -58.52 44.85 10.73
C LEU A 233 -59.63 45.86 10.42
N ASN A 234 -59.83 46.17 9.14
CA ASN A 234 -60.85 47.14 8.71
C ASN A 234 -62.28 46.61 8.94
N ILE A 235 -62.49 45.31 8.69
CA ILE A 235 -63.77 44.63 8.97
C ILE A 235 -64.05 44.60 10.47
N ALA A 236 -63.06 44.23 11.28
CA ALA A 236 -63.20 44.19 12.75
C ALA A 236 -63.52 45.57 13.32
N LEU A 237 -62.83 46.63 12.87
CA LEU A 237 -63.08 48.01 13.27
C LEU A 237 -64.51 48.45 12.95
N ARG A 238 -65.04 48.11 11.77
CA ARG A 238 -66.43 48.44 11.38
C ARG A 238 -67.49 47.75 12.24
N ILE A 239 -67.21 46.57 12.77
CA ILE A 239 -68.14 45.83 13.64
C ILE A 239 -68.05 46.34 15.09
N ILE A 240 -66.83 46.58 15.57
CA ILE A 240 -66.58 46.97 16.97
C ILE A 240 -66.93 48.44 17.20
N SER A 241 -66.64 49.34 16.25
CA SER A 241 -66.96 50.78 16.33
C SER A 241 -68.40 51.08 16.75
N PRO A 242 -69.45 50.57 16.07
CA PRO A 242 -70.83 50.89 16.43
C PRO A 242 -71.24 50.29 17.78
N LEU A 243 -70.66 49.15 18.17
CA LEU A 243 -70.87 48.56 19.50
C LEU A 243 -70.25 49.44 20.59
N PHE A 244 -69.04 49.94 20.34
CA PHE A 244 -68.33 50.84 21.24
C PHE A 244 -69.07 52.18 21.39
N VAL A 245 -69.55 52.75 20.28
CA VAL A 245 -70.34 53.98 20.27
C VAL A 245 -71.68 53.77 20.98
N LYS A 246 -72.41 52.68 20.71
CA LYS A 246 -73.65 52.35 21.43
C LYS A 246 -73.41 52.15 22.93
N PHE A 247 -72.28 51.55 23.30
CA PHE A 247 -71.90 51.35 24.70
C PHE A 247 -71.63 52.68 25.40
N ILE A 248 -70.85 53.58 24.79
CA ILE A 248 -70.60 54.93 25.30
C ILE A 248 -71.90 55.73 25.38
N LEU A 249 -72.74 55.71 24.34
CA LEU A 249 -74.03 56.42 24.34
C LEU A 249 -74.99 55.89 25.42
N ARG A 250 -75.03 54.58 25.67
CA ARG A 250 -75.83 53.99 26.76
C ARG A 250 -75.36 54.43 28.14
N LEU A 251 -74.05 54.56 28.34
CA LEU A 251 -73.48 55.08 29.59
C LEU A 251 -73.83 56.57 29.78
N SER A 252 -73.81 57.36 28.71
CA SER A 252 -74.18 58.78 28.74
C SER A 252 -75.69 59.00 28.94
N CYS A 253 -76.58 58.23 28.30
CA CYS A 253 -78.03 58.34 28.46
C CYS A 253 -78.55 57.87 29.83
N ARG A 254 -77.91 56.85 30.46
CA ARG A 254 -78.25 56.45 31.84
C ARG A 254 -78.07 57.58 32.84
N ARG A 255 -77.18 58.53 32.53
CA ARG A 255 -76.82 59.68 33.38
C ARG A 255 -77.80 60.84 33.29
N VAL A 256 -78.45 61.05 32.15
CA VAL A 256 -79.45 62.12 31.99
C VAL A 256 -80.75 61.77 32.73
N ARG A 257 -81.15 60.49 32.76
CA ARG A 257 -82.34 60.03 33.50
C ARG A 257 -82.18 60.03 35.03
N THR A 258 -80.96 60.09 35.54
CA THR A 258 -80.70 60.21 37.00
C THR A 258 -80.53 61.66 37.46
N LEU A 259 -80.51 62.64 36.55
CA LEU A 259 -80.35 64.07 36.88
C LEU A 259 -81.67 64.84 36.91
N GLU A 260 -82.79 64.26 36.48
CA GLU A 260 -84.14 64.85 36.61
C GLU A 260 -84.93 64.30 37.81
N ALA A 261 -84.36 63.36 38.58
CA ALA A 261 -85.04 62.75 39.74
C ALA A 261 -84.57 63.28 41.11
N ASP A 262 -83.40 63.93 41.22
CA ASP A 262 -82.91 64.45 42.51
C ASP A 262 -82.22 65.81 42.33
N ALA A 263 -82.97 66.87 42.66
CA ALA A 263 -82.43 68.18 42.97
C ALA A 263 -82.49 68.42 44.47
N GLU A 264 -81.55 67.84 45.24
CA GLU A 264 -81.07 68.45 46.49
C GLU A 264 -79.72 67.82 46.94
N HIS A 265 -78.73 68.69 47.14
CA HIS A 265 -77.44 68.50 47.83
C HIS A 265 -76.46 67.37 47.39
N GLY A 266 -75.26 67.79 46.93
CA GLY A 266 -74.13 66.91 46.59
C GLY A 266 -73.42 66.25 47.80
N PRO A 267 -72.33 65.48 47.59
CA PRO A 267 -71.20 65.92 46.76
C PRO A 267 -70.93 65.08 45.50
N LYS A 268 -70.59 65.80 44.44
CA LYS A 268 -69.94 65.31 43.23
C LYS A 268 -68.48 64.95 43.55
N ARG A 269 -68.11 63.67 43.41
CA ARG A 269 -66.79 63.15 42.98
C ARG A 269 -66.86 61.62 43.07
N ASN A 270 -66.60 60.93 41.96
CA ASN A 270 -66.22 59.49 41.85
C ASN A 270 -66.53 58.88 40.46
N LEU A 271 -67.27 59.56 39.60
CA LEU A 271 -67.65 58.99 38.30
C LEU A 271 -66.71 59.37 37.15
N GLN A 272 -66.05 60.53 37.23
CA GLN A 272 -65.03 60.93 36.25
C GLN A 272 -63.75 60.09 36.41
N ASP A 273 -63.39 59.78 37.66
CA ASP A 273 -62.24 58.92 37.97
C ASP A 273 -62.50 57.46 37.58
N HIS A 274 -63.71 56.94 37.80
CA HIS A 274 -64.04 55.59 37.36
C HIS A 274 -64.06 55.43 35.84
N VAL A 275 -64.58 56.42 35.10
CA VAL A 275 -64.57 56.39 33.63
C VAL A 275 -63.15 56.57 33.09
N SER A 276 -62.37 57.49 33.67
CA SER A 276 -60.97 57.68 33.29
C SER A 276 -60.12 56.43 33.57
N ASN A 277 -60.33 55.79 34.71
CA ASN A 277 -59.64 54.54 35.07
C ASN A 277 -60.09 53.36 34.20
N PHE A 278 -61.36 53.28 33.82
CA PHE A 278 -61.85 52.24 32.92
C PHE A 278 -61.34 52.42 31.48
N ILE A 279 -61.29 53.67 30.99
CA ILE A 279 -60.69 54.00 29.69
C ILE A 279 -59.18 53.72 29.73
N LYS A 280 -58.47 54.08 30.80
CA LYS A 280 -57.06 53.73 30.98
C LYS A 280 -56.86 52.21 31.02
N LEU A 281 -57.70 51.45 31.72
CA LEU A 281 -57.62 49.99 31.76
C LEU A 281 -57.82 49.36 30.37
N ILE A 282 -58.78 49.87 29.59
CA ILE A 282 -58.99 49.41 28.21
C ILE A 282 -57.80 49.80 27.33
N PHE A 283 -57.35 51.05 27.40
CA PHE A 283 -56.24 51.54 26.60
C PHE A 283 -54.95 50.78 26.92
N ASP A 284 -54.68 50.52 28.20
CA ASP A 284 -53.53 49.74 28.66
C ASP A 284 -53.65 48.28 28.21
N LYS A 285 -54.84 47.67 28.25
CA LYS A 285 -55.08 46.32 27.71
C LYS A 285 -54.99 46.25 26.18
N VAL A 286 -55.34 47.30 25.46
CA VAL A 286 -55.24 47.38 23.99
C VAL A 286 -53.81 47.68 23.53
N VAL A 287 -53.07 48.53 24.24
CA VAL A 287 -51.64 48.80 23.96
C VAL A 287 -50.76 47.61 24.35
N THR A 288 -51.13 46.85 25.39
CA THR A 288 -50.46 45.59 25.77
C THR A 288 -50.97 44.36 25.02
N LEU A 289 -52.02 44.49 24.20
CA LEU A 289 -52.50 43.46 23.27
C LEU A 289 -51.46 43.29 22.16
N ASN A 290 -50.45 42.50 22.46
CA ASN A 290 -49.37 42.17 21.55
C ASN A 290 -49.87 41.14 20.53
N LEU A 291 -50.71 41.61 19.59
CA LEU A 291 -51.30 40.83 18.48
C LEU A 291 -50.24 40.13 17.60
N PHE A 292 -48.97 40.50 17.77
CA PHE A 292 -47.82 40.00 17.03
C PHE A 292 -47.02 38.92 17.77
N LYS A 293 -47.26 38.70 19.07
CA LYS A 293 -46.48 37.74 19.87
C LYS A 293 -46.67 36.28 19.41
N THR A 294 -47.87 35.93 18.93
CA THR A 294 -48.19 34.59 18.41
C THR A 294 -47.92 34.42 16.92
N THR A 295 -48.01 35.47 16.11
CA THR A 295 -47.74 35.40 14.67
C THR A 295 -46.25 35.31 14.36
N PHE A 296 -45.37 36.02 15.08
CA PHE A 296 -43.92 35.86 14.88
C PHE A 296 -43.37 34.53 15.41
N ALA A 297 -43.98 33.96 16.46
CA ALA A 297 -43.63 32.62 16.95
C ALA A 297 -43.91 31.52 15.91
N ASN A 298 -44.91 31.71 15.05
CA ASN A 298 -45.26 30.75 14.00
C ASN A 298 -44.52 30.98 12.66
N VAL A 299 -43.87 32.14 12.47
CA VAL A 299 -43.08 32.46 11.25
C VAL A 299 -41.69 31.80 11.26
N GLN A 300 -41.29 31.21 12.38
CA GLN A 300 -40.00 30.50 12.50
C GLN A 300 -40.03 29.04 12.01
N HIS A 301 -41.13 28.59 11.40
CA HIS A 301 -41.16 27.30 10.70
C HIS A 301 -40.38 27.38 9.39
N VAL A 302 -39.05 27.30 9.50
CA VAL A 302 -38.17 26.94 8.38
C VAL A 302 -38.62 25.57 7.88
N SER A 303 -39.34 25.51 6.77
CA SER A 303 -39.73 24.24 6.17
C SER A 303 -38.51 23.64 5.48
N SER A 304 -37.89 22.65 6.12
CA SER A 304 -36.89 21.81 5.46
C SER A 304 -37.61 20.83 4.55
N GLN A 305 -37.40 20.94 3.25
CA GLN A 305 -37.88 19.93 2.31
C GLN A 305 -36.80 18.86 2.14
N GLN A 306 -37.19 17.58 2.18
CA GLN A 306 -36.32 16.46 1.92
C GLN A 306 -36.60 15.90 0.53
N VAL A 307 -35.57 15.83 -0.30
CA VAL A 307 -35.64 15.21 -1.63
C VAL A 307 -34.96 13.84 -1.56
N ILE A 308 -35.54 12.83 -2.22
CA ILE A 308 -35.01 11.47 -2.25
C ILE A 308 -34.85 11.02 -3.71
N VAL A 309 -33.62 10.74 -4.11
CA VAL A 309 -33.26 10.17 -5.42
C VAL A 309 -32.96 8.68 -5.24
N ARG A 310 -33.69 7.80 -5.91
CA ARG A 310 -33.53 6.34 -5.78
C ARG A 310 -32.55 5.79 -6.81
N ASN A 311 -31.70 4.84 -6.39
CA ASN A 311 -30.68 4.19 -7.22
C ASN A 311 -29.93 5.15 -8.16
N PRO A 312 -29.26 6.18 -7.63
CA PRO A 312 -28.59 7.16 -8.48
C PRO A 312 -27.45 6.51 -9.27
N SER A 313 -27.33 6.93 -10.53
CA SER A 313 -26.14 6.65 -11.35
C SER A 313 -24.91 7.39 -10.81
N LEU A 314 -23.73 7.03 -11.31
CA LEU A 314 -22.48 7.69 -10.91
C LEU A 314 -22.53 9.20 -11.19
N ASP A 315 -23.00 9.59 -12.37
CA ASP A 315 -23.09 11.01 -12.77
C ASP A 315 -24.09 11.77 -11.90
N GLN A 316 -25.25 11.18 -11.62
CA GLN A 316 -26.23 11.77 -10.71
C GLN A 316 -25.67 11.93 -9.29
N PHE A 317 -24.85 10.98 -8.82
CA PHE A 317 -24.19 11.12 -7.53
C PHE A 317 -23.18 12.27 -7.55
N LYS A 318 -22.37 12.39 -8.61
CA LYS A 318 -21.42 13.49 -8.79
C LYS A 318 -22.13 14.85 -8.74
N ASP A 319 -23.18 15.03 -9.55
CA ASP A 319 -23.97 16.26 -9.60
C ASP A 319 -24.59 16.64 -8.24
N LEU A 320 -25.17 15.64 -7.55
CA LEU A 320 -25.77 15.84 -6.24
C LEU A 320 -24.72 16.18 -5.17
N HIS A 321 -23.55 15.55 -5.23
CA HIS A 321 -22.47 15.81 -4.29
C HIS A 321 -21.90 17.22 -4.49
N ASP A 322 -21.69 17.64 -5.74
CA ASP A 322 -21.18 18.97 -6.07
C ASP A 322 -22.14 20.08 -5.60
N THR A 323 -23.45 19.83 -5.65
CA THR A 323 -24.46 20.82 -5.28
C THR A 323 -24.83 20.80 -3.79
N TYR A 324 -24.88 19.63 -3.15
CA TYR A 324 -25.45 19.44 -1.82
C TYR A 324 -24.54 18.71 -0.83
N SER A 325 -23.22 18.67 -1.07
CA SER A 325 -22.22 17.91 -0.29
C SER A 325 -22.46 17.86 1.22
N SER A 326 -22.74 18.99 1.87
CA SER A 326 -22.91 19.10 3.33
C SER A 326 -24.20 18.49 3.89
N MET A 327 -25.22 18.30 3.06
CA MET A 327 -26.54 17.79 3.46
C MET A 327 -26.91 16.48 2.75
N LEU A 328 -26.06 16.01 1.82
CA LEU A 328 -26.27 14.81 1.05
C LEU A 328 -25.95 13.56 1.87
N SER A 329 -26.89 12.62 1.93
CA SER A 329 -26.69 11.31 2.54
C SER A 329 -27.10 10.21 1.57
N CYS A 330 -26.12 9.38 1.21
CA CYS A 330 -26.27 8.30 0.23
C CYS A 330 -25.80 6.97 0.83
N PRO A 331 -26.61 6.23 1.59
CA PRO A 331 -26.21 4.93 2.13
C PRO A 331 -25.91 3.91 1.02
N CYS A 332 -24.70 3.34 1.04
CA CYS A 332 -24.33 2.20 0.19
C CYS A 332 -25.22 0.99 0.49
N ARG A 333 -25.56 0.21 -0.55
CA ARG A 333 -26.21 -1.10 -0.37
C ARG A 333 -25.26 -2.11 0.27
N ARG A 334 -23.97 -2.03 -0.04
CA ARG A 334 -22.91 -2.84 0.60
C ARG A 334 -21.88 -1.91 1.23
N SER A 335 -21.72 -2.02 2.54
CA SER A 335 -20.72 -1.24 3.27
C SER A 335 -19.33 -1.87 3.26
N LEU A 336 -19.24 -3.16 2.97
CA LEU A 336 -17.98 -3.89 2.85
C LEU A 336 -17.78 -4.26 1.37
N ILE A 337 -16.80 -3.62 0.73
CA ILE A 337 -16.52 -3.80 -0.70
C ILE A 337 -15.19 -4.55 -0.82
N PRO A 338 -15.16 -5.77 -1.38
CA PRO A 338 -13.91 -6.53 -1.51
C PRO A 338 -12.92 -5.78 -2.39
N ARG A 339 -11.68 -5.59 -1.92
CA ARG A 339 -10.64 -4.88 -2.68
C ARG A 339 -10.32 -5.54 -4.01
N SER A 340 -10.37 -6.87 -4.08
CA SER A 340 -10.21 -7.65 -5.31
C SER A 340 -11.15 -7.23 -6.45
N THR A 341 -12.25 -6.54 -6.16
CA THR A 341 -13.20 -6.11 -7.19
C THR A 341 -12.78 -4.85 -7.93
N PHE A 342 -11.92 -4.02 -7.36
CA PHE A 342 -11.58 -2.71 -7.92
C PHE A 342 -10.09 -2.38 -7.87
N PHE A 343 -9.25 -3.25 -7.29
CA PHE A 343 -7.81 -3.06 -7.17
C PHE A 343 -7.05 -4.27 -7.76
N PHE A 344 -6.16 -3.97 -8.70
CA PHE A 344 -5.25 -4.94 -9.32
C PHE A 344 -3.81 -4.47 -9.18
N CYS A 345 -2.88 -5.41 -8.98
CA CYS A 345 -1.46 -5.14 -8.80
C CYS A 345 -0.63 -6.33 -9.29
N GLU A 346 0.33 -6.08 -10.18
CA GLU A 346 1.20 -7.09 -10.77
C GLU A 346 2.67 -6.64 -10.72
N ALA A 347 3.57 -7.53 -10.31
CA ALA A 347 5.01 -7.26 -10.27
C ALA A 347 5.73 -7.77 -11.52
N TYR A 348 6.65 -6.95 -12.00
CA TYR A 348 7.62 -7.29 -13.03
C TYR A 348 8.94 -7.67 -12.35
N PHE A 349 9.19 -8.98 -12.28
CA PHE A 349 10.44 -9.52 -11.76
C PHE A 349 11.62 -9.34 -12.72
N HIS A 350 12.82 -9.32 -12.15
CA HIS A 350 14.12 -9.18 -12.79
C HIS A 350 14.23 -10.14 -13.99
N PRO A 351 14.77 -9.70 -15.15
CA PRO A 351 14.81 -10.50 -16.38
C PRO A 351 15.41 -11.90 -16.20
N PHE A 352 16.41 -12.03 -15.32
CA PHE A 352 16.99 -13.31 -14.94
C PHE A 352 15.95 -14.34 -14.46
N CYS A 353 14.94 -13.94 -13.66
CA CYS A 353 13.91 -14.85 -13.14
C CYS A 353 12.97 -15.41 -14.22
N LYS A 354 12.92 -14.76 -15.41
CA LYS A 354 12.15 -15.23 -16.57
C LYS A 354 13.03 -15.90 -17.63
N SER A 355 14.35 -15.91 -17.44
CA SER A 355 15.31 -16.42 -18.41
C SER A 355 15.35 -17.95 -18.47
N SER A 356 15.98 -18.49 -19.52
CA SER A 356 16.27 -19.91 -19.64
C SER A 356 17.19 -20.42 -18.53
N PHE A 357 18.06 -19.59 -17.95
CA PHE A 357 18.97 -19.99 -16.85
C PHE A 357 18.23 -20.50 -15.60
N VAL A 358 16.98 -20.09 -15.42
CA VAL A 358 16.11 -20.47 -14.29
C VAL A 358 15.04 -21.48 -14.72
N ARG A 359 14.43 -21.25 -15.89
CA ARG A 359 13.29 -22.04 -16.37
C ARG A 359 13.67 -23.37 -17.00
N ASP A 360 14.88 -23.47 -17.54
CA ASP A 360 15.31 -24.62 -18.34
C ASP A 360 16.28 -25.51 -17.56
N ASP A 361 15.78 -26.66 -17.11
CA ASP A 361 16.61 -27.65 -16.40
C ASP A 361 17.62 -28.36 -17.33
N ARG A 362 17.60 -28.08 -18.65
CA ARG A 362 18.59 -28.64 -19.61
C ARG A 362 20.00 -28.13 -19.32
N TRP A 363 20.15 -26.91 -18.79
CA TRP A 363 21.46 -26.44 -18.31
C TRP A 363 22.05 -27.42 -17.30
N HIS A 364 21.28 -27.94 -16.35
CA HIS A 364 21.77 -28.92 -15.37
C HIS A 364 22.22 -30.24 -16.02
N GLN A 365 21.54 -30.67 -17.08
CA GLN A 365 21.83 -31.93 -17.76
C GLN A 365 23.14 -31.86 -18.57
N TYR A 366 23.41 -30.76 -19.27
CA TYR A 366 24.61 -30.63 -20.10
C TYR A 366 25.90 -30.69 -19.30
N TRP A 367 25.95 -29.95 -18.19
CA TRP A 367 27.08 -30.00 -17.27
C TRP A 367 27.24 -31.40 -16.68
N THR A 368 26.16 -32.02 -16.22
CA THR A 368 26.19 -33.36 -15.62
C THR A 368 26.68 -34.44 -16.61
N MET A 369 26.30 -34.36 -17.88
CA MET A 369 26.71 -35.35 -18.89
C MET A 369 28.20 -35.31 -19.23
N ARG A 370 28.84 -34.12 -19.23
CA ARG A 370 30.30 -34.04 -19.43
C ARG A 370 31.09 -34.62 -18.25
N PHE A 371 30.55 -34.55 -17.04
CA PHE A 371 31.14 -35.19 -15.86
C PHE A 371 30.93 -36.71 -15.82
N LEU A 372 29.85 -37.24 -16.40
CA LEU A 372 29.51 -38.67 -16.35
C LEU A 372 30.08 -39.51 -17.51
N ASN A 373 30.41 -38.91 -18.67
CA ASN A 373 30.88 -39.64 -19.85
C ASN A 373 32.37 -40.09 -19.82
N GLY A 374 32.99 -40.15 -18.65
CA GLY A 374 34.10 -41.08 -18.38
C GLY A 374 35.45 -40.86 -19.08
N THR A 375 35.71 -39.72 -19.73
CA THR A 375 37.03 -39.42 -20.33
C THR A 375 37.89 -38.44 -19.54
N VAL A 376 37.45 -38.06 -18.33
CA VAL A 376 38.26 -37.25 -17.43
C VAL A 376 38.57 -38.13 -16.23
N ASP A 377 39.86 -38.46 -16.06
CA ASP A 377 40.42 -38.85 -14.76
C ASP A 377 39.79 -38.00 -13.64
N PRO A 378 39.66 -38.49 -12.39
CA PRO A 378 39.07 -37.71 -11.29
C PRO A 378 39.64 -36.29 -11.30
N MET A 379 38.82 -35.36 -11.80
CA MET A 379 39.26 -34.05 -12.26
C MET A 379 40.14 -33.42 -11.18
N PRO A 380 41.37 -32.96 -11.50
CA PRO A 380 42.36 -32.63 -10.49
C PRO A 380 41.77 -31.74 -9.39
N PRO A 381 42.10 -31.99 -8.11
CA PRO A 381 41.46 -31.34 -6.96
C PRO A 381 41.43 -29.79 -6.93
N PHE A 382 42.08 -29.05 -7.82
CA PHE A 382 42.92 -27.97 -7.33
C PHE A 382 42.49 -26.50 -7.52
N TYR A 383 41.28 -26.16 -7.98
CA TYR A 383 40.79 -24.77 -7.86
C TYR A 383 39.38 -24.69 -7.30
N TRP A 384 39.28 -24.28 -6.03
CA TRP A 384 38.01 -23.98 -5.35
C TRP A 384 37.24 -22.83 -6.01
N THR A 385 37.96 -22.01 -6.75
CA THR A 385 37.49 -20.89 -7.56
C THR A 385 37.07 -21.29 -8.97
N ASP A 386 37.18 -22.56 -9.37
CA ASP A 386 36.76 -22.97 -10.70
C ASP A 386 35.24 -22.85 -10.87
N PHE A 387 34.81 -21.99 -11.79
CA PHE A 387 33.41 -21.74 -12.10
C PHE A 387 32.71 -23.03 -12.52
N ARG A 388 33.40 -23.97 -13.17
CA ARG A 388 32.81 -25.22 -13.64
C ARG A 388 32.29 -26.12 -12.51
N LYS A 389 32.81 -25.95 -11.29
CA LYS A 389 32.34 -26.67 -10.09
C LYS A 389 31.10 -26.02 -9.46
N ASN A 390 31.01 -24.69 -9.53
CA ASN A 390 30.07 -23.90 -8.72
C ASN A 390 28.94 -23.26 -9.55
N GLY A 391 29.15 -23.02 -10.84
CA GLY A 391 28.28 -22.24 -11.72
C GLY A 391 26.86 -22.79 -11.85
N MET A 392 26.69 -24.11 -12.02
CA MET A 392 25.34 -24.72 -12.02
C MET A 392 24.57 -24.44 -10.74
N LYS A 393 25.28 -24.52 -9.61
CA LYS A 393 24.67 -24.46 -8.30
C LYS A 393 24.32 -23.03 -7.94
N PHE A 394 25.12 -22.07 -8.41
CA PHE A 394 24.76 -20.65 -8.42
C PHE A 394 23.39 -20.43 -9.06
N PHE A 395 23.15 -20.92 -10.28
CA PHE A 395 21.87 -20.72 -10.96
C PHE A 395 20.69 -21.32 -10.17
N ASN A 396 20.90 -22.46 -9.52
CA ASN A 396 19.90 -23.04 -8.61
C ASN A 396 19.57 -22.15 -7.41
N TYR A 397 20.57 -21.54 -6.78
CA TYR A 397 20.30 -20.64 -5.67
C TYR A 397 19.54 -19.39 -6.10
N VAL A 398 19.91 -18.77 -7.23
CA VAL A 398 19.18 -17.60 -7.72
C VAL A 398 17.76 -17.98 -8.18
N LYS A 399 17.55 -19.19 -8.73
CA LYS A 399 16.21 -19.75 -9.00
C LYS A 399 15.35 -19.81 -7.74
N ILE A 400 15.90 -20.31 -6.63
CA ILE A 400 15.21 -20.34 -5.34
C ILE A 400 14.82 -18.93 -4.91
N PHE A 401 15.71 -17.94 -5.06
CA PHE A 401 15.39 -16.55 -4.74
C PHE A 401 14.24 -15.99 -5.60
N CYS A 402 14.26 -16.24 -6.90
CA CYS A 402 13.17 -15.86 -7.80
C CYS A 402 11.82 -16.50 -7.40
N ASP A 403 11.82 -17.80 -7.09
CA ASP A 403 10.61 -18.52 -6.70
C ASP A 403 10.05 -18.01 -5.36
N MET A 404 10.93 -17.76 -4.40
CA MET A 404 10.56 -17.24 -3.08
C MET A 404 10.00 -15.83 -3.18
N ALA A 405 10.64 -14.95 -3.94
CA ALA A 405 10.16 -13.60 -4.19
C ALA A 405 8.78 -13.60 -4.85
N ASN A 406 8.57 -14.41 -5.88
CA ASN A 406 7.30 -14.50 -6.58
C ASN A 406 6.16 -15.02 -5.69
N ARG A 407 6.41 -16.07 -4.91
CA ARG A 407 5.46 -16.58 -3.92
C ARG A 407 5.12 -15.50 -2.90
N ARG A 408 6.13 -14.80 -2.39
CA ARG A 408 5.96 -13.79 -1.36
C ARG A 408 5.15 -12.59 -1.84
N TRP A 409 5.44 -12.07 -3.03
CA TRP A 409 4.66 -11.02 -3.65
C TRP A 409 3.20 -11.44 -3.83
N SER A 410 2.98 -12.66 -4.33
CA SER A 410 1.64 -13.21 -4.51
C SER A 410 0.88 -13.31 -3.19
N GLU A 411 1.53 -13.70 -2.09
CA GLU A 411 0.93 -13.72 -0.75
C GLU A 411 0.51 -12.31 -0.29
N ILE A 412 1.36 -11.29 -0.50
CA ILE A 412 1.07 -9.89 -0.13
C ILE A 412 -0.16 -9.40 -0.88
N VAL A 413 -0.16 -9.52 -2.21
CA VAL A 413 -1.25 -9.05 -3.05
C VAL A 413 -2.54 -9.78 -2.71
N ASN A 414 -2.50 -11.11 -2.56
CA ASN A 414 -3.67 -11.91 -2.19
C ASN A 414 -4.19 -11.56 -0.79
N SER A 415 -3.31 -11.31 0.18
CA SER A 415 -3.72 -10.89 1.53
C SER A 415 -4.44 -9.55 1.46
N PHE A 416 -3.85 -8.58 0.77
CA PHE A 416 -4.43 -7.25 0.61
C PHE A 416 -5.76 -7.27 -0.13
N GLN A 417 -5.87 -8.06 -1.21
CA GLN A 417 -7.10 -8.18 -2.01
C GLN A 417 -8.24 -8.91 -1.30
N ARG A 418 -7.94 -9.78 -0.31
CA ARG A 418 -8.93 -10.46 0.53
C ARG A 418 -9.62 -9.53 1.54
N GLU A 419 -9.03 -8.36 1.81
CA GLU A 419 -9.63 -7.37 2.69
C GLU A 419 -10.77 -6.60 2.01
N TYR A 420 -11.56 -5.91 2.85
CA TYR A 420 -12.70 -5.11 2.43
C TYR A 420 -12.42 -3.64 2.68
N LEU A 421 -12.82 -2.79 1.73
CA LEU A 421 -12.98 -1.36 1.95
C LEU A 421 -14.32 -1.12 2.64
N LEU A 422 -14.27 -0.49 3.81
CA LEU A 422 -15.45 -0.06 4.55
C LEU A 422 -15.93 1.31 4.04
N SER A 423 -17.10 1.35 3.43
CA SER A 423 -17.69 2.55 2.84
C SER A 423 -19.20 2.56 3.08
N PHE A 424 -19.65 3.35 4.06
CA PHE A 424 -21.08 3.47 4.36
C PHE A 424 -21.82 4.41 3.40
N GLN A 425 -21.08 5.34 2.81
CA GLN A 425 -21.52 6.21 1.74
C GLN A 425 -20.48 6.17 0.60
N PRO A 426 -20.90 6.36 -0.67
CA PRO A 426 -19.97 6.42 -1.79
C PRO A 426 -18.96 7.54 -1.56
N MET A 427 -17.67 7.21 -1.72
CA MET A 427 -16.60 8.18 -1.75
C MET A 427 -16.67 8.97 -3.06
N THR A 428 -16.19 10.21 -3.05
CA THR A 428 -15.85 10.91 -4.29
C THR A 428 -14.65 10.23 -4.96
N GLU A 429 -14.46 10.52 -6.25
CA GLU A 429 -13.32 9.99 -7.00
C GLU A 429 -11.98 10.45 -6.39
N GLU A 430 -11.93 11.70 -5.91
CA GLU A 430 -10.78 12.25 -5.19
C GLU A 430 -10.52 11.50 -3.87
N GLN A 431 -11.54 11.31 -3.03
CA GLN A 431 -11.41 10.58 -1.75
C GLN A 431 -11.02 9.12 -1.96
N PHE A 432 -11.53 8.50 -3.02
CA PHE A 432 -11.16 7.15 -3.42
C PHE A 432 -9.68 7.14 -3.81
N ASN A 433 -9.25 8.02 -4.71
CA ASN A 433 -7.87 8.11 -5.18
C ASN A 433 -6.89 8.40 -4.03
N GLU A 434 -7.21 9.30 -3.09
CA GLU A 434 -6.40 9.52 -1.89
C GLU A 434 -6.27 8.27 -1.02
N THR A 435 -7.36 7.49 -0.90
CA THR A 435 -7.36 6.24 -0.16
C THR A 435 -6.49 5.19 -0.85
N ILE A 436 -6.53 5.14 -2.19
CA ILE A 436 -5.67 4.27 -2.99
C ILE A 436 -4.21 4.68 -2.86
N ILE A 437 -3.86 5.95 -3.09
CA ILE A 437 -2.48 6.47 -3.00
C ILE A 437 -1.88 6.16 -1.63
N TYR A 438 -2.66 6.29 -0.57
CA TYR A 438 -2.22 5.89 0.75
C TYR A 438 -1.86 4.39 0.82
N TRP A 439 -2.69 3.50 0.27
CA TRP A 439 -2.38 2.07 0.20
C TRP A 439 -1.20 1.75 -0.73
N GLU A 440 -1.02 2.51 -1.81
CA GLU A 440 0.13 2.38 -2.70
C GLU A 440 1.42 2.80 -2.01
N GLY A 441 1.40 3.90 -1.24
CA GLY A 441 2.52 4.33 -0.41
C GLY A 441 2.93 3.24 0.58
N LEU A 442 1.95 2.52 1.13
CA LEU A 442 2.22 1.36 1.99
C LEU A 442 2.80 0.16 1.23
N LEU A 443 2.36 -0.09 0.00
CA LEU A 443 2.95 -1.11 -0.87
C LEU A 443 4.34 -0.71 -1.39
N ARG A 444 4.64 0.60 -1.52
CA ARG A 444 5.95 1.16 -1.96
C ARG A 444 6.97 1.25 -0.83
N GLY A 445 6.60 1.80 0.32
CA GLY A 445 7.44 1.82 1.54
C GLY A 445 7.80 0.42 2.02
N LYS A 446 7.04 -0.60 1.61
CA LYS A 446 7.37 -2.03 1.76
C LYS A 446 8.59 -2.51 0.96
N VAL A 447 8.94 -1.82 -0.12
CA VAL A 447 9.98 -2.22 -1.08
C VAL A 447 11.14 -1.23 -1.08
N GLU A 448 10.94 0.04 -0.72
CA GLU A 448 11.98 1.09 -0.73
C GLU A 448 12.77 1.23 0.59
N TYR A 449 12.45 0.47 1.65
CA TYR A 449 13.15 0.46 2.94
C TYR A 449 13.94 -0.83 3.23
N ILE A 450 14.57 -1.42 2.20
CA ILE A 450 15.49 -2.55 2.38
C ILE A 450 16.82 -2.23 1.70
#